data_AF-A0A9W6V5Z4-F1
#
_entry.id   AF-A0A9W6V5Z4-F1
#
_cell.length_a   1.000
_cell.length_b   1.000
_cell.length_c   1.000
_cell.angle_alpha   90.00
_cell.angle_beta   90.00
_cell.angle_gamma   90.00
#
_symmetry.space_group_name_H-M   'P 1'
#
loop_
_entity.id
_entity.type
_entity.pdbx_description
1 polymer ?
#
loop_
_entity_poly.entity_id
_entity_poly.type
_entity_poly.pdbx_seq_one_letter_code
_entity_poly.pdbx_strand_id
1 'polypeptide(L)' 'MREAYNGMAATDLDGVVWQKSRHSNSKGNCVEFAALPNGDVAMRNSRFPDGPALVYTRAEITAMLLGVKDGEFDHLGGNP' A
#
# COMPACT_ATOMS: atom_id res chain seq x y z
N MET A 1 15.70 10.36 -9.61
CA MET A 1 14.98 9.42 -8.73
C MET A 1 15.78 8.14 -8.70
N ARG A 2 16.07 7.60 -7.51
CA ARG A 2 16.55 6.22 -7.41
C ARG A 2 15.43 5.31 -7.92
N GLU A 3 15.81 4.23 -8.59
CA GLU A 3 14.85 3.22 -8.98
C GLU A 3 14.18 2.67 -7.71
N ALA A 4 12.85 2.59 -7.72
CA ALA A 4 12.11 2.10 -6.58
C ALA A 4 12.38 0.60 -6.42
N TYR A 5 12.68 0.17 -5.21
CA TYR A 5 12.86 -1.24 -4.90
C TYR A 5 12.07 -1.61 -3.66
N ASN A 6 11.64 -2.87 -3.61
CA ASN A 6 10.83 -3.37 -2.51
C ASN A 6 11.60 -3.30 -1.18
N GLY A 7 11.01 -2.66 -0.17
CA GLY A 7 11.60 -2.50 1.17
C GLY A 7 12.45 -1.24 1.37
N MET A 8 12.55 -0.34 0.38
CA MET A 8 13.21 0.97 0.55
C MET A 8 12.46 1.86 1.56
N ALA A 9 13.13 2.87 2.11
CA ALA A 9 12.45 3.84 2.98
C ALA A 9 11.35 4.58 2.18
N ALA A 10 10.17 4.70 2.76
CA ALA A 10 9.05 5.38 2.12
C ALA A 10 9.31 6.87 1.87
N THR A 11 10.22 7.49 2.64
CA THR A 11 10.69 8.87 2.43
C THR A 11 11.57 9.02 1.19
N ASP A 12 12.17 7.93 0.68
CA ASP A 12 13.01 7.96 -0.51
C ASP A 12 12.18 7.90 -1.81
N LEU A 13 10.86 7.69 -1.70
CA LEU A 13 9.91 7.75 -2.81
C LEU A 13 9.47 9.20 -3.04
N ASP A 14 10.31 9.97 -3.72
CA ASP A 14 10.06 11.39 -4.00
C ASP A 14 8.86 11.60 -4.95
N GLY A 15 8.03 12.61 -4.65
CA GLY A 15 6.98 13.09 -5.55
C GLY A 15 5.75 12.20 -5.68
N VAL A 16 5.63 11.15 -4.86
CA VAL A 16 4.46 10.27 -4.85
C VAL A 16 3.38 10.78 -3.90
N VAL A 17 2.11 10.49 -4.22
CA VAL A 17 0.97 10.85 -3.37
C VAL A 17 0.49 9.60 -2.63
N TRP A 18 0.63 9.62 -1.31
CA TRP A 18 0.15 8.55 -0.44
C TRP A 18 -1.35 8.71 -0.16
N GLN A 19 -2.11 7.63 -0.40
CA GLN A 19 -3.54 7.58 -0.21
C GLN A 19 -3.91 6.46 0.77
N LYS A 20 -4.70 6.80 1.80
CA LYS A 20 -5.36 5.83 2.68
C LYS A 20 -6.81 5.59 2.25
N SER A 21 -7.36 4.45 2.66
CA SER A 21 -8.79 4.14 2.50
C SER A 21 -9.67 5.16 3.25
N ARG A 22 -10.82 5.54 2.69
CA ARG A 22 -11.83 6.36 3.39
C ARG A 22 -12.43 5.69 4.63
N HIS A 23 -12.34 4.36 4.72
CA HIS A 23 -12.80 3.58 5.88
C HIS A 23 -11.81 3.63 7.04
N SER A 24 -10.64 4.24 6.84
CA SER A 24 -9.65 4.47 7.89
C SER A 24 -10.08 5.58 8.85
N ASN A 25 -9.85 5.36 10.14
CA ASN A 25 -10.08 6.40 11.16
C ASN A 25 -8.89 7.38 11.27
N SER A 26 -9.09 8.47 12.01
CA SER A 26 -8.09 9.54 12.21
C SER A 26 -6.93 9.16 13.14
N LYS A 27 -7.03 8.02 13.86
CA LYS A 27 -6.07 7.64 14.90
C LYS A 27 -4.86 6.85 14.40
N GLY A 28 -4.78 6.60 13.09
CA GLY A 28 -3.71 5.82 12.48
C GLY A 28 -3.90 4.32 12.74
N ASN A 29 -3.87 3.55 11.66
CA ASN A 29 -3.85 2.07 11.53
C ASN A 29 -4.05 1.74 10.05
N CYS A 30 -3.63 2.64 9.16
CA CYS A 30 -4.08 2.67 7.79
C CYS A 30 -2.96 2.13 6.93
N VAL A 31 -3.30 1.24 6.01
CA VAL A 31 -2.44 0.96 4.88
C VAL A 31 -2.58 2.14 3.92
N GLU A 32 -1.45 2.69 3.50
CA GLU A 32 -1.37 3.74 2.48
C GLU A 32 -0.77 3.17 1.21
N PHE A 33 -1.27 3.64 0.06
CA PHE A 33 -0.81 3.25 -1.27
C PHE A 33 -0.38 4.48 -2.06
N ALA A 34 0.62 4.33 -2.92
CA ALA A 34 1.05 5.37 -3.84
C ALA A 34 1.38 4.77 -5.22
N ALA A 35 0.89 5.40 -6.28
CA ALA A 35 1.28 5.03 -7.64
C ALA A 35 2.69 5.54 -7.94
N LEU A 36 3.52 4.68 -8.52
CA LEU A 36 4.88 5.01 -8.92
C LEU A 36 4.95 5.37 -10.42
N PRO A 37 5.92 6.19 -10.87
CA PRO A 37 6.04 6.59 -12.27
C PRO A 37 6.23 5.42 -13.26
N ASN A 38 6.81 4.31 -12.80
CA ASN A 38 7.03 3.10 -13.60
C ASN A 38 5.77 2.21 -13.72
N GLY A 39 4.67 2.59 -13.07
CA GLY A 39 3.40 1.87 -13.09
C GLY A 39 3.18 0.90 -11.93
N ASP A 40 4.19 0.69 -11.07
CA ASP A 40 4.09 -0.07 -9.83
C ASP A 40 3.35 0.71 -8.75
N VAL A 41 3.11 0.05 -7.61
CA VAL A 41 2.42 0.62 -6.46
C VAL A 41 3.24 0.36 -5.21
N ALA A 42 3.52 1.44 -4.48
CA ALA A 42 4.10 1.36 -3.16
C ALA A 42 3.00 1.25 -2.10
N MET A 43 3.25 0.46 -1.05
CA MET A 43 2.38 0.27 0.10
C MET A 43 3.18 0.52 1.38
N ARG A 44 2.63 1.29 2.33
CA ARG A 44 3.27 1.54 3.63
C ARG A 44 2.28 1.54 4.78
N ASN A 45 2.81 1.44 6.01
CA ASN A 45 2.05 1.59 7.23
C ASN A 45 2.01 3.06 7.66
N SER A 46 0.81 3.64 7.78
CA SER A 46 0.65 5.06 8.16
C SER A 46 1.21 5.41 9.54
N ARG A 47 1.44 4.43 10.43
CA ARG A 47 2.04 4.64 11.76
C ARG A 47 3.56 4.78 11.70
N PHE A 48 4.17 4.34 10.61
CA PHE A 48 5.60 4.42 10.35
C PHE A 48 5.80 5.01 8.95
N PRO A 49 5.42 6.28 8.72
CA PRO A 49 5.43 6.88 7.39
C PRO A 49 6.83 6.96 6.77
N ASP A 50 7.87 6.92 7.60
CA ASP A 50 9.29 6.90 7.20
C ASP A 50 9.87 5.47 7.14
N GLY A 51 9.08 4.47 7.51
CA GLY A 51 9.46 3.06 7.48
C GLY A 51 9.55 2.49 6.06
N PRO A 52 9.75 1.18 5.92
CA PRO A 52 9.87 0.56 4.61
C PRO A 52 8.54 0.64 3.82
N ALA A 53 8.65 0.96 2.53
CA ALA A 53 7.60 0.80 1.56
C ALA A 53 7.75 -0.54 0.84
N LEU A 54 6.67 -1.30 0.74
CA LEU A 54 6.61 -2.48 -0.11
C LEU A 54 6.21 -2.06 -1.52
N VAL A 55 6.94 -2.50 -2.54
CA VAL A 55 6.70 -2.15 -3.95
C VAL A 55 6.18 -3.37 -4.67
N TYR A 56 4.98 -3.26 -5.24
CA TYR A 56 4.29 -4.32 -5.96
C TYR A 56 4.04 -3.90 -7.40
N THR A 57 4.07 -4.89 -8.28
CA THR A 57 3.65 -4.70 -9.67
C THR A 57 2.16 -4.40 -9.73
N ARG A 58 1.74 -3.77 -10.84
CA ARG A 58 0.31 -3.57 -11.12
C ARG A 58 -0.49 -4.87 -11.11
N ALA A 59 0.09 -5.96 -11.61
CA ALA A 59 -0.58 -7.25 -11.67
C ALA A 59 -0.86 -7.83 -10.28
N GLU A 60 0.10 -7.73 -9.35
CA GLU A 60 -0.07 -8.16 -7.96
C GLU A 60 -1.15 -7.34 -7.24
N ILE A 61 -1.16 -6.02 -7.43
CA ILE A 61 -2.22 -5.16 -6.87
C ILE A 61 -3.59 -5.51 -7.47
N THR A 62 -3.68 -5.74 -8.78
CA THR A 62 -4.94 -6.15 -9.41
C THR A 62 -5.45 -7.47 -8.82
N ALA A 63 -4.59 -8.47 -8.68
CA ALA A 63 -4.95 -9.75 -8.08
C ALA A 63 -5.41 -9.58 -6.62
N MET A 64 -4.67 -8.82 -5.81
CA MET A 64 -5.03 -8.52 -4.43
C MET A 64 -6.39 -7.82 -4.31
N LEU A 65 -6.66 -6.82 -5.17
CA LEU A 65 -7.94 -6.12 -5.17
C LEU A 65 -9.12 -7.02 -5.57
N LEU A 66 -8.90 -8.00 -6.46
CA LEU A 66 -9.92 -8.98 -6.82
C LEU A 66 -10.22 -9.90 -5.63
N GLY A 67 -9.20 -10.51 -5.02
CA GLY A 67 -9.39 -11.38 -3.84
C GLY A 67 -10.02 -10.65 -2.65
N VAL A 68 -9.65 -9.38 -2.40
CA VAL A 68 -10.31 -8.54 -1.37
C VAL A 68 -11.78 -8.29 -1.70
N LYS A 69 -12.14 -8.07 -2.97
CA LYS A 69 -13.54 -7.85 -3.37
C LYS A 69 -14.38 -9.12 -3.30
N ASP A 70 -13.76 -10.26 -3.56
CA ASP A 70 -14.38 -11.58 -3.48
C ASP A 70 -14.49 -12.08 -2.02
N GLY A 71 -13.96 -11.33 -1.05
CA GLY A 71 -14.03 -11.64 0.37
C GLY A 71 -13.04 -12.72 0.82
N GLU A 72 -12.06 -13.09 -0.01
CA GLU A 72 -11.12 -14.19 0.28
C GLU A 72 -10.34 -13.99 1.59
N PHE A 73 -10.19 -12.74 2.02
CA PHE A 73 -9.42 -12.34 3.20
C PHE A 73 -10.28 -11.87 4.39
N ASP A 74 -11.61 -11.94 4.31
CA ASP A 74 -12.51 -11.43 5.36
C ASP A 74 -12.32 -12.15 6.71
N HIS A 75 -11.91 -13.42 6.66
CA HIS A 75 -11.56 -14.22 7.83
C HIS A 75 -10.44 -13.58 8.68
N LEU A 76 -9.55 -12.78 8.09
CA LEU A 76 -8.51 -12.03 8.80
C LEU A 76 -9.08 -10.80 9.54
N GLY A 77 -10.23 -10.30 9.11
CA GLY A 77 -10.98 -9.21 9.73
C GLY A 77 -11.96 -9.67 10.82
N GLY A 78 -12.03 -10.98 11.09
CA GLY A 78 -12.96 -11.57 12.05
C GLY A 78 -14.36 -11.83 11.49
N ASN A 79 -14.52 -11.81 10.16
CA ASN A 79 -15.75 -12.17 9.48
C ASN A 79 -15.51 -13.48 8.69
N PRO A 80 -15.90 -14.64 9.24
CA PRO A 80 -15.62 -15.95 8.63
C PRO A 80 -16.42 -16.20 7.35
#